data_AF-A0A844Q9Z5-F1
#
_entry.id   AF-A0A844Q9Z5-F1
#
_cell.length_a   1.000
_cell.length_b   1.000
_cell.length_c   1.000
_cell.angle_alpha   90.00
_cell.angle_beta   90.00
_cell.angle_gamma   90.00
#
_symmetry.space_group_name_H-M   'P 1'
#
loop_
_entity.id
_entity.type
_entity.pdbx_description
1 polymer ?
#
loop_
_entity_poly.entity_id
_entity_poly.type
_entity_poly.pdbx_seq_one_letter_code
_entity_poly.pdbx_strand_id
1 'polypeptide(L)'
;MYQFSYADIQSDSAADAKDRERQLLTRSIDLLVSAREAGAGSMQAVEAVHFLNRLWTAFVEDLGSPENGLPSELRANLISIGLWLLREAEAVRQGEADNFDGLIEVSQIIRDGIQ
;
A
#
# COMPACT_ATOMS: atom_id res chain seq x y z
N MET A 1 6.12 39.87 -13.67
CA MET A 1 5.18 38.93 -14.31
C MET A 1 5.77 37.55 -14.09
N TYR A 2 5.35 36.85 -13.03
CA TYR A 2 5.92 35.57 -12.63
C TYR A 2 5.30 34.47 -13.50
N GLN A 3 5.99 34.08 -14.57
CA GLN A 3 5.69 32.88 -15.31
C GLN A 3 6.28 31.71 -14.52
N PHE A 4 5.58 31.29 -13.46
CA PHE A 4 5.86 29.96 -12.88
C PHE A 4 5.64 28.95 -14.00
N SER A 5 6.72 28.29 -14.40
CA SER A 5 6.70 27.29 -15.44
C SER A 5 5.76 26.17 -14.98
N TYR A 6 4.75 25.84 -15.77
CA TYR A 6 3.83 24.72 -15.51
C TYR A 6 4.58 23.40 -15.20
N ALA A 7 5.82 23.28 -15.68
CA ALA A 7 6.70 22.16 -15.39
C ALA A 7 7.12 22.06 -13.91
N ASP A 8 7.41 23.18 -13.22
CA ASP A 8 7.85 23.16 -11.80
C ASP A 8 6.72 22.77 -10.85
N ILE A 9 5.50 23.23 -11.12
CA ILE A 9 4.32 22.93 -10.29
C ILE A 9 3.89 21.46 -10.45
N GLN A 10 4.00 20.90 -11.66
CA GLN A 10 3.70 19.47 -11.88
C GLN A 10 4.71 18.54 -11.21
N SER A 11 6.01 18.86 -11.25
CA SER A 11 7.04 18.03 -10.63
C SER A 11 6.94 17.98 -9.10
N ASP A 12 6.64 19.11 -8.45
CA ASP A 12 6.42 19.14 -6.99
C ASP A 12 5.20 18.27 -6.62
N SER A 13 4.11 18.36 -7.38
CA SER A 13 2.90 17.59 -7.08
C SER A 13 3.07 16.07 -7.21
N ALA A 14 3.89 15.62 -8.17
CA ALA A 14 4.15 14.20 -8.39
C ALA A 14 5.15 13.63 -7.36
N ALA A 15 6.16 14.42 -6.97
CA ALA A 15 7.07 14.05 -5.89
C ALA A 15 6.33 13.98 -4.56
N ASP A 16 5.46 14.94 -4.27
CA ASP A 16 4.60 14.95 -3.08
C ASP A 16 3.64 13.76 -3.04
N ALA A 17 3.11 13.34 -4.19
CA ALA A 17 2.23 12.17 -4.28
C ALA A 17 2.98 10.88 -3.92
N LYS A 18 4.16 10.65 -4.51
CA LYS A 18 5.01 9.50 -4.20
C LYS A 18 5.47 9.48 -2.74
N ASP A 19 5.83 10.63 -2.19
CA ASP A 19 6.21 10.75 -0.79
C ASP A 19 5.05 10.38 0.15
N ARG A 20 3.82 10.79 -0.19
CA ARG A 20 2.62 10.39 0.56
C ARG A 20 2.36 8.90 0.47
N GLU A 21 2.49 8.30 -0.71
CA GLU A 21 2.35 6.84 -0.89
C GLU A 21 3.37 6.08 -0.03
N ARG A 22 4.64 6.50 -0.06
CA ARG A 22 5.70 5.91 0.80
C ARG A 22 5.37 6.05 2.28
N GLN A 23 4.85 7.19 2.72
CA GLN A 23 4.44 7.40 4.13
C GLN A 23 3.27 6.50 4.51
N LEU A 24 2.26 6.35 3.65
CA LEU A 24 1.12 5.47 3.90
C LEU A 24 1.54 4.00 3.98
N LEU A 25 2.41 3.54 3.08
CA LEU A 25 2.96 2.19 3.13
C LEU A 25 3.80 1.97 4.38
N THR A 26 4.66 2.93 4.76
CA THR A 26 5.44 2.86 5.99
C THR A 26 4.53 2.71 7.21
N ARG A 27 3.48 3.52 7.30
CA ARG A 27 2.50 3.40 8.38
C ARG A 27 1.80 2.04 8.37
N SER A 28 1.44 1.52 7.20
CA SER A 28 0.84 0.19 7.09
C SER A 28 1.77 -0.89 7.64
N ILE A 29 3.06 -0.80 7.32
CA ILE A 29 4.10 -1.74 7.80
C ILE A 29 4.23 -1.65 9.32
N ASP A 30 4.31 -0.45 9.89
CA ASP A 30 4.45 -0.26 11.34
C ASP A 30 3.26 -0.84 12.12
N LEU A 31 2.04 -0.68 11.58
CA LEU A 31 0.83 -1.27 12.14
C LEU A 31 0.87 -2.80 12.07
N LEU A 32 1.30 -3.38 10.95
CA LEU A 32 1.44 -4.83 10.81
C LEU A 32 2.50 -5.41 11.75
N VAL A 33 3.63 -4.72 11.95
CA VAL A 33 4.66 -5.13 12.92
C VAL A 33 4.08 -5.13 14.33
N SER A 34 3.36 -4.07 14.70
CA SER A 34 2.69 -3.98 16.01
C SER A 34 1.64 -5.06 16.20
N ALA A 35 0.89 -5.39 15.13
CA ALA A 35 -0.09 -6.47 15.12
C ALA A 35 0.54 -7.85 15.28
N ARG A 36 1.68 -8.11 14.63
CA ARG A 36 2.45 -9.35 14.79
C ARG A 36 2.88 -9.56 16.23
N GLU A 37 3.38 -8.51 16.88
CA GLU A 37 3.81 -8.58 18.29
C GLU A 37 2.65 -8.78 19.26
N ALA A 38 1.47 -8.22 18.96
CA ALA A 38 0.27 -8.35 19.78
C ALA A 38 -0.55 -9.62 19.50
N GLY A 39 -0.37 -10.24 18.32
CA GLY A 39 -1.07 -11.43 17.84
C GLY A 39 -2.38 -11.15 17.08
N ALA A 40 -2.83 -12.12 16.28
CA ALA A 40 -3.98 -11.99 15.37
C ALA A 40 -5.33 -11.64 16.04
N GLY A 41 -5.53 -12.01 17.32
CA GLY A 41 -6.74 -11.70 18.08
C GLY A 41 -6.75 -10.33 18.76
N SER A 42 -5.70 -9.53 18.56
CA SER A 42 -5.53 -8.23 19.23
C SER A 42 -6.26 -7.08 18.52
N MET A 43 -6.46 -5.98 19.24
CA MET A 43 -6.99 -4.75 18.62
C MET A 43 -6.03 -4.19 17.54
N GLN A 44 -4.73 -4.39 17.74
CA GLN A 44 -3.67 -3.99 16.82
C GLN A 44 -3.80 -4.73 15.49
N ALA A 45 -4.11 -6.03 15.52
CA ALA A 45 -4.39 -6.80 14.31
C ALA A 45 -5.61 -6.27 13.55
N VAL A 46 -6.68 -5.93 14.26
CA VAL A 46 -7.88 -5.34 13.64
C VAL A 46 -7.56 -3.99 12.99
N GLU A 47 -6.82 -3.12 13.68
CA GLU A 47 -6.41 -1.82 13.14
C GLU A 47 -5.50 -1.96 11.91
N ALA A 48 -4.49 -2.82 12.01
CA ALA A 48 -3.54 -3.06 10.92
C ALA A 48 -4.23 -3.60 9.67
N VAL A 49 -5.08 -4.62 9.83
CA VAL A 49 -5.85 -5.21 8.73
C VAL A 49 -6.81 -4.19 8.12
N HIS A 50 -7.48 -3.37 8.94
CA HIS A 50 -8.38 -2.35 8.45
C HIS A 50 -7.64 -1.28 7.63
N PHE A 51 -6.49 -0.81 8.13
CA PHE A 51 -5.67 0.17 7.44
C PHE A 51 -5.12 -0.38 6.12
N LEU A 52 -4.56 -1.59 6.15
CA LEU A 52 -4.05 -2.30 4.97
C LEU A 52 -5.13 -2.45 3.91
N ASN A 53 -6.33 -2.91 4.29
CA ASN A 53 -7.44 -3.07 3.35
C ASN A 53 -7.80 -1.77 2.64
N ARG A 54 -7.90 -0.67 3.39
CA ARG A 54 -8.22 0.65 2.82
C ARG A 54 -7.13 1.15 1.87
N LEU A 55 -5.85 0.98 2.23
CA LEU A 55 -4.72 1.40 1.41
C LEU A 55 -4.68 0.63 0.09
N TRP A 56 -4.73 -0.70 0.16
CA TRP A 56 -4.60 -1.55 -1.02
C TRP A 56 -5.83 -1.52 -1.93
N THR A 57 -7.02 -1.29 -1.37
CA THR A 57 -8.21 -1.05 -2.19
C THR A 57 -8.02 0.19 -3.07
N ALA A 58 -7.57 1.31 -2.48
CA ALA A 58 -7.30 2.54 -3.23
C ALA A 58 -6.20 2.36 -4.29
N PHE A 59 -5.14 1.61 -3.97
CA PHE A 59 -4.07 1.32 -4.93
C PHE A 59 -4.56 0.45 -6.08
N VAL A 60 -5.34 -0.60 -5.81
CA VAL A 60 -5.90 -1.48 -6.86
C VAL A 60 -6.86 -0.71 -7.76
N GLU A 61 -7.68 0.18 -7.20
CA GLU A 61 -8.57 1.07 -7.96
C GLU A 61 -7.76 2.00 -8.88
N ASP A 62 -6.70 2.64 -8.37
CA ASP A 62 -5.84 3.52 -9.16
C ASP A 62 -5.10 2.74 -10.28
N LEU A 63 -4.54 1.57 -9.97
CA LEU A 63 -3.87 0.70 -10.93
C LEU A 63 -4.82 0.18 -12.02
N GLY A 64 -6.11 0.06 -11.71
CA GLY A 64 -7.16 -0.31 -12.66
C GLY A 64 -7.58 0.82 -13.61
N SER A 65 -7.21 2.07 -13.29
CA SER A 65 -7.57 3.24 -14.10
C SER A 65 -6.83 3.22 -15.45
N PRO A 66 -7.52 3.52 -16.58
CA PRO A 66 -6.85 3.70 -17.87
C PRO A 66 -5.89 4.89 -17.88
N GLU A 67 -6.05 5.85 -16.95
CA GLU A 67 -5.19 7.02 -16.80
C GLU A 67 -3.89 6.74 -16.02
N ASN A 68 -3.76 5.55 -15.41
CA ASN A 68 -2.54 5.19 -14.69
C ASN A 68 -1.37 5.01 -15.68
N GLY A 69 -0.29 5.79 -15.48
CA GLY A 69 0.83 5.86 -16.41
C GLY A 69 1.78 4.64 -16.42
N LEU A 70 1.53 3.63 -15.59
CA LEU A 70 2.39 2.43 -15.52
C LEU A 70 2.13 1.46 -16.69
N PRO A 71 3.13 0.67 -17.10
CA PRO A 71 2.95 -0.39 -18.09
C PRO A 71 1.85 -1.38 -17.68
N SER A 72 1.04 -1.83 -18.64
CA SER A 72 -0.11 -2.71 -18.39
C SER A 72 0.27 -4.00 -17.65
N GLU A 73 1.41 -4.60 -18.00
CA GLU A 73 1.95 -5.79 -17.33
C GLU A 73 2.30 -5.51 -15.85
N LEU A 74 2.94 -4.37 -15.58
CA LEU A 74 3.28 -3.97 -14.22
C LEU A 74 2.01 -3.73 -13.38
N ARG A 75 1.01 -3.04 -13.96
CA ARG A 75 -0.29 -2.83 -13.29
C ARG A 75 -0.96 -4.18 -12.97
N ALA A 76 -1.00 -5.11 -13.92
CA ALA A 76 -1.59 -6.44 -13.69
C ALA A 76 -0.88 -7.23 -12.57
N ASN A 77 0.44 -7.15 -12.51
CA ASN A 77 1.24 -7.78 -11.45
C ASN A 77 0.95 -7.13 -10.09
N LEU A 78 0.95 -5.81 -10.01
CA LEU A 78 0.65 -5.07 -8.78
C LEU A 78 -0.77 -5.30 -8.28
N ILE A 79 -1.75 -5.34 -9.19
CA ILE A 79 -3.15 -5.69 -8.86
C ILE A 79 -3.21 -7.10 -8.27
N SER A 80 -2.51 -8.06 -8.88
CA SER A 80 -2.48 -9.44 -8.39
C SER A 80 -1.88 -9.54 -6.98
N ILE A 81 -0.81 -8.79 -6.72
CA ILE A 81 -0.20 -8.68 -5.38
C ILE A 81 -1.17 -8.03 -4.38
N GLY A 82 -1.82 -6.92 -4.77
CA GLY A 82 -2.80 -6.23 -3.93
C GLY A 82 -3.98 -7.13 -3.56
N LEU A 83 -4.51 -7.88 -4.52
CA LEU A 83 -5.59 -8.84 -4.27
C LEU A 83 -5.15 -9.97 -3.34
N TRP A 84 -3.91 -10.46 -3.48
CA TRP A 84 -3.35 -11.45 -2.55
C TRP A 84 -3.23 -10.88 -1.13
N LEU A 85 -2.71 -9.66 -0.96
CA LEU A 85 -2.61 -8.98 0.33
C LEU A 85 -3.97 -8.80 1.02
N LEU A 86 -4.99 -8.37 0.28
CA LEU A 86 -6.34 -8.20 0.80
C LEU A 86 -6.92 -9.53 1.29
N ARG A 87 -6.73 -10.60 0.52
CA ARG A 87 -7.17 -11.95 0.90
C ARG A 87 -6.42 -12.48 2.13
N GLU A 88 -5.11 -12.29 2.16
CA GLU A 88 -4.26 -12.78 3.25
C GLU A 88 -4.57 -12.04 4.56
N ALA A 89 -4.78 -10.71 4.49
CA ALA A 89 -5.19 -9.92 5.64
C ALA A 89 -6.57 -10.32 6.18
N GLU A 90 -7.49 -10.73 5.31
CA GLU A 90 -8.78 -11.28 5.72
C GLU A 90 -8.64 -12.64 6.43
N ALA A 91 -7.75 -13.52 5.95
CA ALA A 91 -7.46 -14.79 6.62
C ALA A 91 -6.87 -14.57 8.03
N VAL A 92 -5.98 -13.57 8.17
CA VAL A 92 -5.46 -13.14 9.48
C VAL A 92 -6.58 -12.63 10.40
N ARG A 93 -7.49 -11.82 9.87
CA ARG A 93 -8.66 -11.31 10.62
C ARG A 93 -9.58 -12.42 11.12
N GLN A 94 -9.73 -13.47 10.33
CA GLN A 94 -10.55 -14.65 10.69
C GLN A 94 -9.84 -15.60 11.66
N GLY A 95 -8.55 -15.36 11.94
CA GLY A 95 -7.72 -16.26 12.74
C GLY A 95 -7.37 -17.56 12.02
N GLU A 96 -7.54 -17.62 10.71
CA GLU A 96 -7.19 -18.77 9.87
C GLU A 96 -5.69 -18.77 9.52
N ALA A 97 -5.05 -17.61 9.58
CA ALA A 97 -3.61 -17.42 9.34
C ALA A 97 -2.99 -16.46 10.37
N ASP A 98 -1.68 -16.54 10.53
CA ASP A 98 -0.87 -15.62 11.35
C ASP A 98 0.28 -15.02 10.51
N ASN A 99 0.05 -14.86 9.21
CA ASN A 99 1.07 -14.51 8.23
C ASN A 99 1.33 -13.00 8.15
N PHE A 100 1.58 -12.37 9.28
CA PHE A 100 1.96 -10.95 9.32
C PHE A 100 3.30 -10.71 8.61
N ASP A 101 4.24 -11.65 8.71
CA ASP A 101 5.56 -11.51 8.09
C ASP A 101 5.46 -11.40 6.57
N GLY A 102 4.62 -12.21 5.91
CA GLY A 102 4.39 -12.11 4.47
C GLY A 102 3.73 -10.79 4.06
N LEU A 103 2.77 -10.29 4.84
CA LEU A 103 2.14 -8.99 4.58
C LEU A 103 3.15 -7.84 4.70
N ILE A 104 4.04 -7.91 5.70
CA ILE A 104 5.10 -6.92 5.96
C ILE A 104 6.12 -6.93 4.84
N GLU A 105 6.65 -8.10 4.48
CA GLU A 105 7.70 -8.25 3.47
C GLU A 105 7.24 -7.69 2.11
N VAL A 106 6.05 -8.09 1.65
CA VAL A 106 5.51 -7.60 0.38
C VAL A 106 5.27 -6.09 0.43
N SER A 107 4.71 -5.56 1.52
CA SER A 107 4.49 -4.12 1.66
C SER A 107 5.81 -3.33 1.66
N GLN A 108 6.88 -3.89 2.24
CA GLN A 108 8.23 -3.29 2.21
C GLN A 108 8.82 -3.28 0.82
N ILE A 109 8.76 -4.40 0.09
CA ILE A 109 9.26 -4.50 -1.29
C ILE A 109 8.58 -3.44 -2.17
N ILE A 110 7.26 -3.28 -2.05
CA ILE A 110 6.53 -2.30 -2.86
C ILE A 110 6.87 -0.87 -2.46
N ARG A 111 6.95 -0.56 -1.16
CA ARG A 111 7.39 0.76 -0.67
C ARG A 111 8.77 1.13 -1.21
N ASP A 112 9.71 0.19 -1.17
CA ASP A 112 11.09 0.43 -1.58
C ASP A 112 11.22 0.53 -3.11
N GLY A 113 10.25 -0.01 -3.85
CA GLY A 113 10.12 0.16 -5.31
C GLY A 113 9.58 1.52 -5.75
N ILE A 114 8.94 2.31 -4.86
CA ILE A 114 8.48 3.67 -5.16
C ILE A 114 9.67 4.62 -5.08
N GLN A 115 10.35 4.84 -6.21
CA GLN A 115 11.38 5.87 -6.37
C GLN A 115 10.77 7.23 -6.71
#